data_AF-A0A1L8SVC4-F1
#
_entry.id   AF-A0A1L8SVC4-F1
#
_cell.length_a   1.000
_cell.length_b   1.000
_cell.length_c   1.000
_cell.angle_alpha   90.00
_cell.angle_beta   90.00
_cell.angle_gamma   90.00
#
_symmetry.space_group_name_H-M   'P 1'
#
loop_
_entity.id
_entity.type
_entity.pdbx_description
1 polymer ?
#
loop_
_entity_poly.entity_id
_entity_poly.type
_entity_poly.pdbx_seq_one_letter_code
_entity_poly.pdbx_strand_id
1 'polypeptide(L)'
;MNTAKKWLIFWGVLAALFVGTFAIVLSGNFPQFTIPFSVFASDDKGEKKEELPKLPTLALKDVNDQTLLATQTQKITDLNQAFSDSQNFSSSQGMADILEKIYGPSQDKKNLFDFYRKIYPMVSSDESGFVSISLIGFGQRLIEEKPQMTQRQLWSFTDTSGTRHDYTVSLTFNEKELTSLTAEDGSDAKSVITQADTYLDKSADFETAWSELVRRGTDTQLYRQMKKAGLDSNQTEFKALEKSINVTEPAGFFDLFKATQGDLAHAYLSGFYHTNTPTDGQSDYYFRVRTSAKAVTNFTVVYDRLQQKIISIHKQ
;
A
#
# COMPACT_ATOMS: atom_id res chain seq x y z
N MET A 1 -29.57 -6.54 -84.46
CA MET A 1 -29.79 -5.22 -83.82
C MET A 1 -28.56 -4.36 -84.05
N ASN A 2 -28.71 -3.26 -84.80
CA ASN A 2 -27.63 -2.56 -85.50
C ASN A 2 -26.65 -1.82 -84.55
N THR A 3 -25.34 -1.92 -84.83
CA THR A 3 -24.20 -1.49 -83.98
C THR A 3 -24.26 -0.01 -83.55
N ALA A 4 -24.91 0.84 -84.36
CA ALA A 4 -25.09 2.26 -84.09
C ALA A 4 -25.92 2.55 -82.82
N LYS A 5 -26.95 1.74 -82.53
CA LYS A 5 -27.78 1.92 -81.31
C LYS A 5 -27.02 1.60 -80.02
N LYS A 6 -26.05 0.68 -80.07
CA LYS A 6 -25.22 0.33 -78.90
C LYS A 6 -24.24 1.44 -78.54
N TRP A 7 -23.67 2.10 -79.55
CA TRP A 7 -22.75 3.23 -79.35
C TRP A 7 -23.45 4.48 -78.80
N LEU A 8 -24.68 4.74 -79.22
CA LEU A 8 -25.47 5.88 -78.73
C LEU A 8 -25.86 5.71 -77.24
N ILE A 9 -26.19 4.48 -76.83
CA ILE A 9 -26.46 4.15 -75.42
C ILE A 9 -25.16 4.25 -74.60
N PHE A 10 -24.03 3.77 -75.13
CA PHE A 10 -22.74 3.87 -74.46
C PHE A 10 -22.33 5.32 -74.19
N TRP A 11 -22.40 6.19 -75.21
CA TRP A 11 -22.08 7.62 -75.02
C TRP A 11 -23.09 8.35 -74.15
N GLY A 12 -24.37 7.97 -74.19
CA GLY A 12 -25.40 8.53 -73.30
C GLY A 12 -25.15 8.21 -71.83
N VAL A 13 -24.76 6.97 -71.51
CA VAL A 13 -24.40 6.56 -70.14
C VAL A 13 -23.09 7.23 -69.70
N LEU A 14 -22.10 7.35 -70.59
CA LEU A 14 -20.83 8.01 -70.30
C LEU A 14 -21.02 9.50 -69.99
N ALA A 15 -21.87 10.20 -70.76
CA ALA A 15 -22.20 11.60 -70.54
C ALA A 15 -22.97 11.80 -69.21
N ALA A 16 -23.92 10.91 -68.88
CA ALA A 16 -24.64 10.96 -67.62
C ALA A 16 -23.72 10.73 -66.40
N LEU A 17 -22.75 9.82 -66.50
CA LEU A 17 -21.73 9.61 -65.48
C LEU A 17 -20.84 10.84 -65.31
N PHE A 18 -20.43 11.48 -66.41
CA PHE A 18 -19.57 12.65 -66.36
C PHE A 18 -20.28 13.86 -65.73
N VAL A 19 -21.54 14.11 -66.11
CA VAL A 19 -22.37 15.19 -65.53
C VAL A 19 -22.70 14.92 -64.07
N GLY A 20 -23.01 13.67 -63.71
CA GLY A 20 -23.26 13.27 -62.31
C GLY A 20 -22.04 13.47 -61.41
N THR A 21 -20.84 13.15 -61.91
CA THR A 21 -19.60 13.35 -61.15
C THR A 21 -19.26 14.83 -60.99
N PHE A 22 -19.49 15.65 -62.02
CA PHE A 22 -19.25 17.10 -61.96
C PHE A 22 -20.23 17.83 -61.02
N ALA A 23 -21.48 17.39 -60.94
CA ALA A 23 -22.48 17.93 -60.02
C ALA A 23 -22.14 17.64 -58.53
N ILE A 24 -21.51 16.50 -58.24
CA ILE A 24 -21.03 16.15 -56.90
C ILE A 24 -19.82 17.00 -56.50
N VAL A 25 -18.90 17.26 -57.43
CA VAL A 25 -17.70 18.08 -57.17
C VAL A 25 -18.05 19.57 -56.99
N LEU A 26 -18.97 20.13 -57.78
CA LEU A 26 -19.37 21.53 -57.70
C LEU A 26 -20.31 21.85 -56.51
N SER A 27 -21.05 20.87 -55.99
CA SER A 27 -21.95 21.08 -54.84
C SER A 27 -21.22 21.08 -53.48
N GLY A 28 -19.90 20.83 -53.46
CA GLY A 28 -19.07 20.89 -52.25
C GLY A 28 -19.42 19.83 -51.19
N ASN A 29 -20.36 18.94 -51.49
CA ASN A 29 -20.90 17.97 -50.56
C ASN A 29 -20.28 16.60 -50.85
N PHE A 30 -18.97 16.48 -50.60
CA PHE A 30 -18.33 15.17 -50.54
C PHE A 30 -18.91 14.43 -49.32
N PRO A 31 -19.60 13.30 -49.49
CA PRO A 31 -19.78 12.40 -48.36
C PRO A 31 -18.37 12.02 -47.90
N GLN A 32 -18.01 12.39 -46.68
CA GLN A 32 -16.85 11.83 -46.01
C GLN A 32 -17.09 10.32 -45.91
N PHE A 33 -16.63 9.57 -46.90
CA PHE A 33 -16.45 8.14 -46.76
C PHE A 33 -15.25 7.93 -45.85
N THR A 34 -15.49 8.04 -44.54
CA THR A 34 -14.67 7.40 -43.53
C THR A 34 -14.79 5.91 -43.79
N ILE A 35 -13.81 5.34 -44.49
CA ILE A 35 -13.62 3.90 -44.53
C ILE A 35 -13.43 3.47 -43.06
N PRO A 36 -14.33 2.68 -42.47
CA PRO A 36 -14.16 2.24 -41.11
C PRO A 36 -13.02 1.24 -41.11
N PHE A 37 -11.81 1.68 -40.72
CA PHE A 37 -10.68 0.79 -40.46
C PHE A 37 -10.99 -0.23 -39.34
N SER A 38 -12.18 -0.18 -38.71
CA SER A 38 -12.68 -1.22 -37.80
C SER A 38 -13.08 -2.53 -38.47
N VAL A 39 -13.14 -2.61 -39.81
CA VAL A 39 -13.44 -3.88 -40.53
C VAL A 39 -12.15 -4.63 -40.94
N PHE A 40 -10.98 -3.98 -40.85
CA PHE A 40 -9.66 -4.64 -40.95
C PHE A 40 -8.99 -4.82 -39.59
N ALA A 41 -9.56 -4.29 -38.51
CA ALA A 41 -9.27 -4.78 -37.17
C ALA A 41 -9.84 -6.20 -37.10
N SER A 42 -8.95 -7.18 -37.04
CA SER A 42 -9.25 -8.59 -36.89
C SER A 42 -10.49 -8.83 -36.04
N ASP A 43 -11.32 -9.77 -36.50
CA ASP A 43 -12.37 -10.45 -35.75
C ASP A 43 -11.76 -11.32 -34.62
N ASP A 44 -10.73 -10.79 -33.94
CA ASP A 44 -10.42 -11.18 -32.59
C ASP A 44 -11.60 -10.67 -31.78
N LYS A 45 -12.53 -11.58 -31.51
CA LYS A 45 -13.26 -11.59 -30.24
C LYS A 45 -12.20 -11.52 -29.14
N GLY A 46 -11.68 -10.32 -28.89
CA GLY A 46 -10.84 -10.04 -27.75
C GLY A 46 -11.72 -10.40 -26.58
N GLU A 47 -11.45 -11.56 -25.97
CA GLU A 47 -11.93 -11.89 -24.65
C GLU A 47 -11.83 -10.58 -23.86
N LYS A 48 -12.98 -10.06 -23.39
CA LYS A 48 -12.97 -8.97 -22.43
C LYS A 48 -11.98 -9.41 -21.38
N LYS A 49 -10.80 -8.76 -21.32
CA LYS A 49 -9.77 -9.09 -20.35
C LYS A 49 -10.47 -9.20 -19.02
N GLU A 50 -10.38 -10.35 -18.36
CA GLU A 50 -10.84 -10.49 -16.99
C GLU A 50 -10.17 -9.37 -16.18
N GLU A 51 -10.95 -8.35 -15.85
CA GLU A 51 -10.48 -7.31 -14.93
C GLU A 51 -10.25 -8.02 -13.61
N LEU A 52 -9.01 -7.97 -13.12
CA LEU A 52 -8.69 -8.56 -11.84
C LEU A 52 -9.57 -7.91 -10.78
N PRO A 53 -10.26 -8.68 -9.93
CA PRO A 53 -11.19 -8.12 -8.96
C PRO A 53 -10.43 -7.20 -8.01
N LYS A 54 -11.02 -6.03 -7.73
CA LYS A 54 -10.43 -5.02 -6.86
C LYS A 54 -10.21 -5.58 -5.46
N LEU A 55 -9.08 -5.23 -4.85
CA LEU A 55 -8.83 -5.55 -3.44
C LEU A 55 -9.44 -4.48 -2.54
N PRO A 56 -9.89 -4.83 -1.33
CA PRO A 56 -10.20 -3.86 -0.30
C PRO A 56 -8.98 -2.96 -0.04
N THR A 57 -9.24 -1.67 0.08
CA THR A 57 -8.22 -0.65 0.33
C THR A 57 -8.56 0.09 1.62
N LEU A 58 -7.53 0.41 2.38
CA LEU A 58 -7.65 1.32 3.51
C LEU A 58 -7.80 2.75 2.96
N ALA A 59 -8.80 3.48 3.45
CA ALA A 59 -9.01 4.88 3.09
C ALA A 59 -8.23 5.76 4.07
N LEU A 60 -7.05 6.26 3.66
CA LEU A 60 -6.25 7.13 4.53
C LEU A 60 -7.00 8.42 4.89
N LYS A 61 -7.84 8.94 3.98
CA LYS A 61 -8.72 10.10 4.26
C LYS A 61 -9.62 9.93 5.47
N ASP A 62 -10.00 8.69 5.80
CA ASP A 62 -10.88 8.40 6.93
C ASP A 62 -10.08 8.19 8.23
N VAL A 63 -8.75 8.17 8.15
CA VAL A 63 -7.85 8.01 9.29
C VAL A 63 -7.31 9.36 9.72
N ASN A 64 -7.62 9.76 10.95
CA ASN A 64 -7.00 10.90 11.60
C ASN A 64 -5.82 10.42 12.44
N ASP A 65 -4.59 10.71 11.99
CA ASP A 65 -3.36 10.23 12.62
C ASP A 65 -3.16 10.78 14.03
N GLN A 66 -3.65 11.99 14.34
CA GLN A 66 -3.58 12.57 15.69
C GLN A 66 -4.54 11.88 16.65
N THR A 67 -5.77 11.62 16.23
CA THR A 67 -6.74 10.84 17.03
C THR A 67 -6.23 9.41 17.24
N LEU A 68 -5.64 8.82 16.20
CA LEU A 68 -5.02 7.50 16.29
C LEU A 68 -3.85 7.51 17.28
N LEU A 69 -2.92 8.45 17.16
CA LEU A 69 -1.79 8.63 18.07
C LEU A 69 -2.25 8.83 19.52
N ALA A 70 -3.26 9.68 19.74
CA ALA A 70 -3.82 9.93 21.06
C ALA A 70 -4.39 8.63 21.67
N THR A 71 -5.13 7.86 20.88
CA THR A 71 -5.69 6.55 21.30
C THR A 71 -4.59 5.55 21.64
N GLN A 72 -3.56 5.45 20.80
CA GLN A 72 -2.45 4.52 20.99
C GLN A 72 -1.60 4.90 22.21
N THR A 73 -1.34 6.20 22.40
CA THR A 73 -0.61 6.69 23.57
C THR A 73 -1.41 6.50 24.85
N GLN A 74 -2.73 6.69 24.82
CA GLN A 74 -3.57 6.44 25.99
C GLN A 74 -3.46 4.99 26.48
N LYS A 75 -3.44 4.01 25.56
CA LYS A 75 -3.21 2.60 25.94
C LYS A 75 -1.85 2.38 26.61
N ILE A 76 -0.82 3.11 26.19
CA ILE A 76 0.50 3.08 26.86
C ILE A 76 0.42 3.68 28.25
N THR A 77 -0.27 4.81 28.42
CA THR A 77 -0.50 5.42 29.72
C THR A 77 -1.22 4.46 30.66
N ASP A 78 -2.28 3.80 30.18
CA ASP A 78 -3.05 2.83 30.95
C ASP A 78 -2.21 1.61 31.36
N LEU A 79 -1.35 1.12 30.46
CA LEU A 79 -0.40 0.03 30.76
C LEU A 79 0.62 0.44 31.83
N ASN A 80 1.25 1.61 31.69
CA ASN A 80 2.21 2.11 32.68
C ASN A 80 1.56 2.31 34.05
N GLN A 81 0.33 2.83 34.08
CA GLN A 81 -0.41 2.99 35.33
C GLN A 81 -0.75 1.63 35.95
N ALA A 82 -1.23 0.66 35.16
CA ALA A 82 -1.55 -0.66 35.66
C ALA A 82 -0.32 -1.41 36.21
N PHE A 83 0.82 -1.33 35.51
CA PHE A 83 2.06 -1.99 35.92
C PHE A 83 2.92 -1.16 36.87
N SER A 84 2.45 0.00 37.34
CA SER A 84 3.08 0.67 38.48
C SER A 84 2.91 -0.11 39.80
N ASP A 85 1.88 -0.96 39.88
CA ASP A 85 1.67 -1.90 40.97
C ASP A 85 2.23 -3.29 40.60
N SER A 86 3.29 -3.69 41.31
CA SER A 86 3.96 -5.00 41.17
C SER A 86 3.01 -6.20 41.21
N GLN A 87 1.91 -6.11 41.97
CA GLN A 87 0.95 -7.21 42.09
C GLN A 87 0.28 -7.53 40.75
N ASN A 88 0.10 -6.53 39.89
CA ASN A 88 -0.61 -6.67 38.61
C ASN A 88 0.21 -7.41 37.53
N PHE A 89 1.52 -7.57 37.71
CA PHE A 89 2.37 -8.32 36.77
C PHE A 89 3.21 -9.42 37.46
N SER A 90 2.98 -9.65 38.75
CA SER A 90 3.59 -10.74 39.52
C SER A 90 3.23 -12.14 38.99
N SER A 91 2.12 -12.28 38.26
CA SER A 91 1.65 -13.54 37.67
C SER A 91 1.28 -13.38 36.20
N SER A 92 1.35 -14.48 35.44
CA SER A 92 0.92 -14.50 34.03
C SER A 92 -0.55 -14.14 33.88
N GLN A 93 -1.38 -14.51 34.87
CA GLN A 93 -2.81 -14.23 34.87
C GLN A 93 -3.07 -12.73 35.13
N GLY A 94 -2.39 -12.13 36.11
CA GLY A 94 -2.53 -10.69 36.36
C GLY A 94 -2.17 -9.86 35.14
N MET A 95 -1.06 -10.21 34.48
CA MET A 95 -0.66 -9.56 33.23
C MET A 95 -1.70 -9.76 32.11
N ALA A 96 -2.27 -10.95 32.00
CA ALA A 96 -3.34 -11.24 31.04
C ALA A 96 -4.59 -10.40 31.28
N ASP A 97 -5.01 -10.27 32.53
CA ASP A 97 -6.21 -9.52 32.92
C ASP A 97 -6.04 -8.02 32.60
N ILE A 98 -4.84 -7.46 32.82
CA ILE A 98 -4.53 -6.07 32.45
C ILE A 98 -4.57 -5.88 30.93
N LEU A 99 -3.95 -6.78 30.16
CA LEU A 99 -3.98 -6.69 28.70
C LEU A 99 -5.39 -6.88 28.15
N GLU A 100 -6.18 -7.79 28.72
CA GLU A 100 -7.58 -7.99 28.35
C GLU A 100 -8.43 -6.75 28.64
N LYS A 101 -8.19 -6.06 29.75
CA LYS A 101 -8.88 -4.80 30.07
C LYS A 101 -8.56 -3.68 29.07
N ILE A 102 -7.34 -3.63 28.53
CA ILE A 102 -6.87 -2.53 27.66
C ILE A 102 -7.11 -2.83 26.17
N TYR A 103 -6.95 -4.08 25.75
CA TYR A 103 -7.01 -4.50 24.34
C TYR A 103 -8.17 -5.45 24.01
N GLY A 104 -8.90 -5.93 25.03
CA GLY A 104 -9.88 -7.01 24.87
C GLY A 104 -9.24 -8.41 24.98
N PRO A 105 -10.06 -9.47 25.04
CA PRO A 105 -9.60 -10.84 25.16
C PRO A 105 -8.55 -11.19 24.10
N SER A 106 -7.53 -11.96 24.51
CA SER A 106 -6.50 -12.43 23.59
C SER A 106 -6.95 -13.70 22.85
N GLN A 107 -6.85 -13.67 21.52
CA GLN A 107 -7.05 -14.87 20.69
C GLN A 107 -5.90 -15.88 20.86
N ASP A 108 -4.69 -15.40 21.15
CA ASP A 108 -3.49 -16.22 21.30
C ASP A 108 -2.88 -16.08 22.70
N LYS A 109 -3.45 -16.83 23.64
CA LYS A 109 -2.98 -16.90 25.03
C LYS A 109 -1.57 -17.49 25.16
N LYS A 110 -1.10 -18.26 24.17
CA LYS A 110 0.21 -18.90 24.23
C LYS A 110 1.32 -17.86 24.14
N ASN A 111 1.24 -16.93 23.20
CA ASN A 111 2.29 -15.91 23.05
C ASN A 111 2.37 -14.97 24.24
N LEU A 112 1.24 -14.71 24.90
CA LEU A 112 1.24 -13.96 26.15
C LEU A 112 1.98 -14.71 27.26
N PHE A 113 1.72 -16.01 27.42
CA PHE A 113 2.45 -16.84 28.37
C PHE A 113 3.94 -16.91 28.06
N ASP A 114 4.30 -17.07 26.78
CA ASP A 114 5.70 -17.09 26.33
C ASP A 114 6.39 -15.75 26.61
N PHE A 115 5.70 -14.62 26.42
CA PHE A 115 6.22 -13.31 26.80
C PHE A 115 6.38 -13.15 28.32
N TYR A 116 5.38 -13.55 29.10
CA TYR A 116 5.47 -13.54 30.57
C TYR A 116 6.68 -14.33 31.06
N ARG A 117 6.93 -15.51 30.47
CA ARG A 117 8.09 -16.34 30.81
C ARG A 117 9.43 -15.63 30.54
N LYS A 118 9.51 -14.78 29.51
CA LYS A 118 10.72 -13.98 29.23
C LYS A 118 10.97 -12.95 30.32
N ILE A 119 9.92 -12.26 30.78
CA ILE A 119 10.04 -11.21 31.80
C ILE A 119 10.01 -11.76 33.24
N TYR A 120 9.62 -13.03 33.44
CA TYR A 120 9.51 -13.69 34.75
C TYR A 120 10.70 -13.46 35.69
N PRO A 121 11.97 -13.56 35.24
CA PRO A 121 13.12 -13.30 36.10
C PRO A 121 13.19 -11.87 36.66
N MET A 122 12.58 -10.89 35.97
CA MET A 122 12.53 -9.49 36.35
C MET A 122 11.25 -9.09 37.09
N VAL A 123 10.30 -10.02 37.26
CA VAL A 123 9.01 -9.75 37.93
C VAL A 123 8.77 -10.67 39.13
N SER A 124 9.71 -11.57 39.41
CA SER A 124 9.61 -12.57 40.50
C SER A 124 10.35 -12.16 41.78
N SER A 125 11.05 -11.02 41.79
CA SER A 125 11.73 -10.49 42.97
C SER A 125 11.23 -9.08 43.31
N ASP A 126 11.13 -8.79 44.61
CA ASP A 126 10.76 -7.46 45.13
C ASP A 126 11.81 -6.38 44.80
N GLU A 127 13.04 -6.78 44.47
CA GLU A 127 14.15 -5.89 44.07
C GLU A 127 14.20 -5.63 42.55
N SER A 128 13.52 -6.46 41.75
CA SER A 128 13.40 -6.30 40.29
C SER A 128 12.15 -5.52 39.93
N GLY A 129 12.25 -4.57 38.99
CA GLY A 129 11.20 -3.57 38.79
C GLY A 129 10.80 -3.35 37.35
N PHE A 130 9.48 -3.18 37.14
CA PHE A 130 8.93 -2.50 35.98
C PHE A 130 9.51 -1.09 35.90
N VAL A 131 10.03 -0.71 34.73
CA VAL A 131 10.58 0.65 34.51
C VAL A 131 9.58 1.49 33.73
N SER A 132 9.25 1.06 32.51
CA SER A 132 8.31 1.77 31.65
C SER A 132 7.90 0.96 30.43
N ILE A 133 6.79 1.36 29.85
CA ILE A 133 6.37 0.98 28.49
C ILE A 133 6.33 2.25 27.64
N SER A 134 6.96 2.22 26.48
CA SER A 134 6.98 3.34 25.55
C SER A 134 6.44 2.95 24.19
N LEU A 135 5.70 3.86 23.54
CA LEU A 135 5.30 3.68 22.14
C LEU A 135 6.50 3.94 21.24
N ILE A 136 6.81 3.02 20.33
CA ILE A 136 7.92 3.17 19.37
C ILE A 136 7.46 3.06 17.91
N GLY A 137 6.23 2.60 17.69
CA GLY A 137 5.58 2.68 16.39
C GLY A 137 4.11 2.27 16.47
N PHE A 138 3.31 2.78 15.55
CA PHE A 138 1.88 2.50 15.50
C PHE A 138 1.35 2.60 14.07
N GLY A 139 0.20 2.00 13.81
CA GLY A 139 -0.46 2.14 12.53
C GLY A 139 -1.68 1.24 12.41
N GLN A 140 -2.10 1.01 11.18
CA GLN A 140 -3.29 0.21 10.89
C GLN A 140 -3.02 -0.67 9.67
N ARG A 141 -3.51 -1.92 9.70
CA ARG A 141 -3.37 -2.87 8.60
C ARG A 141 -4.66 -3.65 8.37
N LEU A 142 -4.94 -3.98 7.12
CA LEU A 142 -5.98 -4.91 6.71
C LEU A 142 -5.46 -6.33 6.90
N ILE A 143 -6.06 -7.05 7.84
CA ILE A 143 -5.84 -8.48 8.06
C ILE A 143 -7.18 -9.16 7.81
N GLU A 144 -7.18 -10.15 6.90
CA GLU A 144 -8.42 -10.77 6.43
C GLU A 144 -9.47 -9.75 5.96
N GLU A 145 -9.00 -8.70 5.27
CA GLU A 145 -9.82 -7.58 4.78
C GLU A 145 -10.48 -6.70 5.84
N LYS A 146 -10.10 -6.85 7.11
CA LYS A 146 -10.60 -6.02 8.21
C LYS A 146 -9.50 -5.15 8.79
N PRO A 147 -9.80 -3.88 9.11
CA PRO A 147 -8.83 -3.00 9.76
C PRO A 147 -8.48 -3.51 11.16
N GLN A 148 -7.19 -3.62 11.41
CA GLN A 148 -6.61 -3.96 12.70
C GLN A 148 -5.57 -2.89 13.03
N MET A 149 -5.59 -2.44 14.28
CA MET A 149 -4.56 -1.57 14.81
C MET A 149 -3.29 -2.36 15.06
N THR A 150 -2.15 -1.74 14.79
CA THR A 150 -0.83 -2.30 15.07
C THR A 150 -0.09 -1.34 15.98
N GLN A 151 0.59 -1.89 16.98
CA GLN A 151 1.33 -1.11 17.96
C GLN A 151 2.63 -1.83 18.28
N ARG A 152 3.73 -1.09 18.32
CA ARG A 152 5.03 -1.60 18.75
C ARG A 152 5.49 -0.79 19.95
N GLN A 153 5.91 -1.51 20.96
CA GLN A 153 6.17 -0.99 22.28
C GLN A 153 7.56 -1.43 22.72
N LEU A 154 8.22 -0.57 23.50
CA LEU A 154 9.44 -0.90 24.22
C LEU A 154 9.06 -1.10 25.69
N TRP A 155 9.22 -2.31 26.18
CA TRP A 155 8.95 -2.67 27.57
C TRP A 155 10.29 -2.79 28.28
N SER A 156 10.50 -1.97 29.31
CA SER A 156 11.75 -1.89 30.05
C SER A 156 11.57 -2.43 31.46
N PHE A 157 12.46 -3.31 31.87
CA PHE A 157 12.51 -3.92 33.20
C PHE A 157 13.92 -3.84 33.77
N THR A 158 14.05 -4.00 35.08
CA THR A 158 15.33 -4.17 35.78
C THR A 158 15.35 -5.52 36.46
N ASP A 159 16.46 -6.24 36.37
CA ASP A 159 16.67 -7.46 37.15
C ASP A 159 17.17 -7.13 38.57
N THR A 160 17.37 -8.17 39.39
CA THR A 160 17.87 -8.04 40.78
C THR A 160 19.29 -7.49 40.89
N SER A 161 20.06 -7.46 39.79
CA SER A 161 21.37 -6.81 39.75
C SER A 161 21.29 -5.32 39.40
N GLY A 162 20.08 -4.80 39.11
CA GLY A 162 19.85 -3.45 38.60
C GLY A 162 20.15 -3.32 37.10
N THR A 163 20.39 -4.42 36.38
CA THR A 163 20.63 -4.39 34.94
C THR A 163 19.31 -4.22 34.20
N ARG A 164 19.29 -3.30 33.23
CA ARG A 164 18.11 -3.02 32.41
C ARG A 164 17.96 -4.03 31.28
N HIS A 165 16.74 -4.52 31.10
CA HIS A 165 16.33 -5.43 30.03
C HIS A 165 15.19 -4.80 29.25
N ASP A 166 15.38 -4.67 27.95
CA ASP A 166 14.42 -4.06 27.05
C ASP A 166 13.83 -5.12 26.12
N TYR A 167 12.52 -5.09 25.94
CA TYR A 167 11.79 -5.99 25.04
C TYR A 167 11.00 -5.18 24.02
N THR A 168 11.14 -5.54 22.75
CA THR A 168 10.27 -5.02 21.70
C THR A 168 9.03 -5.89 21.61
N VAL A 169 7.89 -5.34 21.99
CA VAL A 169 6.58 -6.02 21.94
C VAL A 169 5.78 -5.48 20.75
N SER A 170 5.35 -6.36 19.85
CA SER A 170 4.47 -6.01 18.72
C SER A 170 3.08 -6.59 18.96
N LEU A 171 2.08 -5.72 18.89
CA LEU A 171 0.67 -6.01 19.17
C LEU A 171 -0.16 -5.75 17.91
N THR A 172 -1.14 -6.60 17.67
CA THR A 172 -2.21 -6.37 16.69
C THR A 172 -3.55 -6.58 17.37
N PHE A 173 -4.45 -5.61 17.26
CA PHE A 173 -5.74 -5.65 17.95
C PHE A 173 -6.81 -4.88 17.18
N ASN A 174 -8.06 -5.08 17.56
CA ASN A 174 -9.18 -4.26 17.14
C ASN A 174 -9.94 -3.74 18.37
N GLU A 175 -11.14 -3.19 18.20
CA GLU A 175 -11.94 -2.66 19.32
C GLU A 175 -12.45 -3.73 20.30
N LYS A 176 -12.40 -5.01 19.91
CA LYS A 176 -12.98 -6.12 20.66
C LYS A 176 -11.95 -7.06 21.26
N GLU A 177 -10.81 -7.24 20.62
CA GLU A 177 -9.88 -8.30 20.97
C GLU A 177 -8.42 -8.00 20.58
N LEU A 178 -7.50 -8.64 21.31
CA LEU A 178 -6.09 -8.71 20.99
C LEU A 178 -5.83 -9.93 20.09
N THR A 179 -5.58 -9.66 18.81
CA THR A 179 -5.38 -10.67 17.76
C THR A 179 -4.00 -11.31 17.83
N SER A 180 -2.95 -10.52 18.08
CA SER A 180 -1.59 -11.05 18.24
C SER A 180 -0.75 -10.22 19.19
N LEU A 181 0.17 -10.89 19.88
CA LEU A 181 1.23 -10.33 20.68
C LEU A 181 2.50 -11.13 20.38
N THR A 182 3.59 -10.45 20.07
CA THR A 182 4.91 -11.06 19.91
C THR A 182 5.93 -10.22 20.66
N ALA A 183 6.96 -10.86 21.19
CA ALA A 183 8.00 -10.19 21.96
C ALA A 183 9.38 -10.70 21.55
N GLU A 184 10.28 -9.77 21.27
CA GLU A 184 11.67 -9.99 20.89
C GLU A 184 12.58 -9.20 21.83
N ASP A 185 13.81 -9.66 22.00
CA ASP A 185 14.80 -8.91 22.77
C ASP A 185 15.02 -7.55 22.09
N GLY A 186 14.88 -6.48 22.86
CA GLY A 186 15.05 -5.11 22.38
C GLY A 186 16.52 -4.77 22.25
N SER A 187 16.83 -3.97 21.23
CA SER A 187 18.08 -3.21 21.15
C SER A 187 17.88 -1.80 21.69
N ASP A 188 18.97 -1.12 22.04
CA ASP A 188 18.95 0.25 22.57
C ASP A 188 18.12 1.23 21.72
N ALA A 189 17.35 2.05 22.46
CA ALA A 189 16.68 3.31 22.07
C ALA A 189 16.16 3.40 20.62
N LYS A 190 15.00 2.79 20.36
CA LYS A 190 14.08 3.30 19.33
C LYS A 190 13.49 4.61 19.86
N SER A 191 13.50 5.70 19.09
CA SER A 191 12.94 6.95 19.60
C SER A 191 11.46 6.79 19.88
N VAL A 192 11.09 7.25 21.07
CA VAL A 192 9.74 7.14 21.61
C VAL A 192 8.82 8.08 20.84
N ILE A 193 7.64 7.59 20.49
CA ILE A 193 6.54 8.38 19.98
C ILE A 193 5.74 8.93 21.16
N THR A 194 5.49 10.23 21.13
CA THR A 194 4.74 10.98 22.12
C THR A 194 3.63 11.77 21.44
N GLN A 195 2.64 12.24 22.20
CA GLN A 195 1.59 13.12 21.67
C GLN A 195 2.14 14.48 21.19
N ALA A 196 3.36 14.86 21.57
CA ALA A 196 3.99 16.10 21.12
C ALA A 196 4.59 15.99 19.70
N ASP A 197 4.64 14.79 19.12
CA ASP A 197 5.18 14.54 17.78
C ASP A 197 4.18 14.97 16.69
N THR A 198 4.07 16.29 16.50
CA THR A 198 3.11 16.92 15.58
C THR A 198 3.40 16.68 14.10
N TYR A 199 4.62 16.27 13.74
CA TYR A 199 4.99 15.95 12.34
C TYR A 199 4.33 14.67 11.81
N LEU A 200 3.65 13.90 12.67
CA LEU A 200 2.95 12.67 12.31
C LEU A 200 1.64 12.92 11.53
N ASP A 201 1.13 14.16 11.46
CA ASP A 201 -0.15 14.57 10.84
C ASP A 201 -0.15 14.64 9.28
N LYS A 202 0.83 14.02 8.63
CA LYS A 202 1.12 14.25 7.19
C LYS A 202 0.63 13.16 6.24
N SER A 203 -0.40 12.38 6.60
CA SER A 203 -0.96 11.35 5.70
C SER A 203 -1.47 11.92 4.37
N ALA A 204 -2.01 13.14 4.36
CA ALA A 204 -2.40 13.85 3.14
C ALA A 204 -1.20 14.13 2.19
N ASP A 205 0.00 14.31 2.75
CA ASP A 205 1.21 14.55 1.96
C ASP A 205 1.67 13.25 1.26
N PHE A 206 1.49 12.09 1.91
CA PHE A 206 1.74 10.80 1.27
C PHE A 206 0.75 10.55 0.12
N GLU A 207 -0.56 10.76 0.32
CA GLU A 207 -1.55 10.56 -0.75
C GLU A 207 -1.22 11.40 -1.99
N THR A 208 -0.74 12.62 -1.78
CA THR A 208 -0.31 13.52 -2.86
C THR A 208 0.92 12.97 -3.58
N ALA A 209 1.96 12.57 -2.83
CA ALA A 209 3.17 11.99 -3.40
C ALA A 209 2.88 10.68 -4.17
N TRP A 210 2.02 9.83 -3.60
CA TRP A 210 1.58 8.59 -4.24
C TRP A 210 0.78 8.84 -5.51
N SER A 211 -0.16 9.79 -5.48
CA SER A 211 -0.95 10.16 -6.66
C SER A 211 -0.06 10.67 -7.81
N GLU A 212 0.97 11.45 -7.50
CA GLU A 212 1.94 11.91 -8.49
C GLU A 212 2.80 10.76 -9.03
N LEU A 213 3.19 9.81 -8.17
CA LEU A 213 3.87 8.58 -8.60
C LEU A 213 2.99 7.75 -9.53
N VAL A 214 1.71 7.56 -9.21
CA VAL A 214 0.75 6.85 -10.06
C VAL A 214 0.60 7.56 -11.40
N ARG A 215 0.45 8.89 -11.39
CA ARG A 215 0.29 9.71 -12.60
C ARG A 215 1.50 9.62 -13.54
N ARG A 216 2.72 9.63 -13.00
CA ARG A 216 3.96 9.61 -13.81
C ARG A 216 4.44 8.21 -14.16
N GLY A 217 4.28 7.27 -13.24
CA GLY A 217 4.80 5.91 -13.36
C GLY A 217 3.86 4.93 -14.09
N THR A 218 2.61 5.32 -14.34
CA THR A 218 1.64 4.47 -15.05
C THR A 218 1.86 4.57 -16.56
N ASP A 219 2.20 3.44 -17.17
CA ASP A 219 2.28 3.30 -18.62
C ASP A 219 1.94 1.86 -19.05
N THR A 220 0.65 1.65 -19.30
CA THR A 220 0.14 0.34 -19.74
C THR A 220 0.55 -0.01 -21.18
N GLN A 221 0.92 0.98 -22.00
CA GLN A 221 1.38 0.73 -23.37
C GLN A 221 2.83 0.25 -23.35
N LEU A 222 3.69 0.93 -22.60
CA LEU A 222 5.05 0.51 -22.34
C LEU A 222 5.07 -0.90 -21.76
N TYR A 223 4.26 -1.20 -20.74
CA TYR A 223 4.19 -2.57 -20.20
C TYR A 223 3.88 -3.62 -21.27
N ARG A 224 2.93 -3.35 -22.19
CA ARG A 224 2.62 -4.28 -23.29
C ARG A 224 3.77 -4.43 -24.27
N GLN A 225 4.50 -3.36 -24.58
CA GLN A 225 5.68 -3.40 -25.45
C GLN A 225 6.80 -4.22 -24.78
N MET A 226 7.12 -3.90 -23.53
CA MET A 226 8.10 -4.63 -22.72
C MET A 226 7.73 -6.10 -22.57
N LYS A 227 6.44 -6.43 -22.39
CA LYS A 227 5.95 -7.81 -22.28
C LYS A 227 6.27 -8.65 -23.51
N LYS A 228 6.19 -8.06 -24.71
CA LYS A 228 6.59 -8.73 -25.97
C LYS A 228 8.12 -8.90 -26.06
N ALA A 229 8.86 -7.98 -25.45
CA ALA A 229 10.33 -7.96 -25.43
C ALA A 229 10.96 -8.69 -24.22
N GLY A 230 10.17 -9.44 -23.43
CA GLY A 230 10.68 -10.27 -22.32
C GLY A 230 10.71 -9.62 -20.93
N LEU A 231 10.15 -8.41 -20.74
CA LEU A 231 10.12 -7.65 -19.48
C LEU A 231 11.50 -7.49 -18.83
N ASP A 232 12.34 -6.63 -19.41
CA ASP A 232 13.67 -6.30 -18.87
C ASP A 232 13.69 -4.86 -18.32
N SER A 233 14.15 -4.70 -17.08
CA SER A 233 14.31 -3.42 -16.41
C SER A 233 15.36 -2.50 -17.04
N ASN A 234 16.23 -3.04 -17.90
CA ASN A 234 17.29 -2.27 -18.57
C ASN A 234 16.84 -1.64 -19.90
N GLN A 235 15.60 -1.86 -20.32
CA GLN A 235 15.07 -1.24 -21.54
C GLN A 235 15.06 0.29 -21.40
N THR A 236 15.49 0.98 -22.46
CA THR A 236 15.68 2.44 -22.48
C THR A 236 14.40 3.18 -22.09
N GLU A 237 13.27 2.73 -22.60
CA GLU A 237 11.95 3.32 -22.36
C GLU A 237 11.54 3.18 -20.88
N PHE A 238 11.82 2.03 -20.27
CA PHE A 238 11.58 1.84 -18.84
C PHE A 238 12.52 2.68 -17.98
N LYS A 239 13.81 2.78 -18.34
CA LYS A 239 14.75 3.65 -17.63
C LYS A 239 14.38 5.13 -17.75
N ALA A 240 13.75 5.55 -18.83
CA ALA A 240 13.19 6.90 -18.95
C ALA A 240 11.99 7.09 -17.99
N LEU A 241 11.08 6.11 -17.91
CA LEU A 241 9.97 6.12 -16.95
C LEU A 241 10.46 6.15 -15.49
N GLU A 242 11.41 5.29 -15.15
CA GLU A 242 12.06 5.20 -13.83
C GLU A 242 12.72 6.52 -13.40
N LYS A 243 13.29 7.29 -14.34
CA LYS A 243 13.86 8.61 -14.05
C LYS A 243 12.82 9.73 -13.91
N SER A 244 11.59 9.51 -14.39
CA SER A 244 10.53 10.53 -14.37
C SER A 244 9.75 10.57 -13.06
N ILE A 245 9.80 9.50 -12.28
CA ILE A 245 9.13 9.36 -10.98
C ILE A 245 9.94 10.01 -9.86
N ASN A 246 9.24 10.50 -8.84
CA ASN A 246 9.86 11.18 -7.70
C ASN A 246 10.16 10.20 -6.54
N VAL A 247 11.05 9.24 -6.79
CA VAL A 247 11.51 8.25 -5.80
C VAL A 247 13.02 8.35 -5.65
N THR A 248 13.54 8.31 -4.41
CA THR A 248 15.00 8.40 -4.18
C THR A 248 15.72 7.12 -4.63
N GLU A 249 15.16 5.96 -4.30
CA GLU A 249 15.70 4.63 -4.60
C GLU A 249 14.68 3.82 -5.42
N PRO A 250 14.69 3.91 -6.76
CA PRO A 250 13.64 3.35 -7.59
C PRO A 250 13.79 1.84 -7.85
N ALA A 251 14.72 1.13 -7.19
CA ALA A 251 15.05 -0.26 -7.52
C ALA A 251 13.83 -1.21 -7.54
N GLY A 252 12.90 -1.07 -6.59
CA GLY A 252 11.67 -1.88 -6.56
C GLY A 252 10.51 -1.35 -7.43
N PHE A 253 10.69 -0.22 -8.13
CA PHE A 253 9.67 0.33 -9.01
C PHE A 253 9.36 -0.60 -10.17
N PHE A 254 10.37 -1.28 -10.74
CA PHE A 254 10.16 -2.23 -11.83
C PHE A 254 9.27 -3.41 -11.41
N ASP A 255 9.50 -3.97 -10.22
CA ASP A 255 8.68 -5.06 -9.68
C ASP A 255 7.23 -4.62 -9.48
N LEU A 256 7.03 -3.40 -8.96
CA LEU A 256 5.71 -2.82 -8.80
C LEU A 256 5.03 -2.61 -10.15
N PHE A 257 5.69 -1.95 -11.10
CA PHE A 257 5.20 -1.71 -12.45
C PHE A 257 4.80 -3.01 -13.16
N LYS A 258 5.62 -4.06 -13.02
CA LYS A 258 5.34 -5.38 -13.56
C LYS A 258 4.14 -6.03 -12.88
N ALA A 259 4.07 -5.99 -11.55
CA ALA A 259 2.99 -6.60 -10.78
C ALA A 259 1.63 -5.94 -11.08
N THR A 260 1.63 -4.63 -11.28
CA THR A 260 0.43 -3.85 -11.60
C THR A 260 0.09 -3.82 -13.09
N GLN A 261 0.87 -4.52 -13.93
CA GLN A 261 0.71 -4.59 -15.38
C GLN A 261 0.77 -3.20 -16.05
N GLY A 262 1.61 -2.32 -15.51
CA GLY A 262 1.82 -0.95 -15.97
C GLY A 262 0.81 0.07 -15.46
N ASP A 263 -0.19 -0.33 -14.66
CA ASP A 263 -1.19 0.57 -14.07
C ASP A 263 -1.08 0.61 -12.54
N LEU A 264 -0.34 1.58 -12.02
CA LEU A 264 -0.06 1.69 -10.58
C LEU A 264 -1.31 1.92 -9.73
N ALA A 265 -2.44 2.31 -10.32
CA ALA A 265 -3.71 2.42 -9.60
C ALA A 265 -4.23 1.05 -9.09
N HIS A 266 -3.69 -0.07 -9.60
CA HIS A 266 -3.96 -1.42 -9.10
C HIS A 266 -3.12 -1.85 -7.89
N ALA A 267 -2.35 -0.93 -7.31
CA ALA A 267 -1.74 -1.11 -5.99
C ALA A 267 -2.69 -0.57 -4.92
N TYR A 268 -3.30 -1.48 -4.16
CA TYR A 268 -4.31 -1.16 -3.15
C TYR A 268 -3.66 -1.03 -1.78
N LEU A 269 -3.85 0.10 -1.12
CA LEU A 269 -3.28 0.33 0.20
C LEU A 269 -3.92 -0.64 1.21
N SER A 270 -3.07 -1.38 1.89
CA SER A 270 -3.45 -2.39 2.88
C SER A 270 -3.06 -2.04 4.30
N GLY A 271 -2.26 -1.00 4.49
CA GLY A 271 -1.92 -0.52 5.83
C GLY A 271 -0.82 0.50 5.80
N PHE A 272 -0.56 1.08 6.96
CA PHE A 272 0.56 1.97 7.19
C PHE A 272 1.11 1.75 8.59
N TYR A 273 2.35 2.17 8.78
CA TYR A 273 3.04 2.08 10.06
C TYR A 273 3.99 3.26 10.24
N HIS A 274 3.77 4.01 11.30
CA HIS A 274 4.54 5.19 11.67
C HIS A 274 5.58 4.83 12.71
N THR A 275 6.79 5.32 12.51
CA THR A 275 7.89 5.26 13.48
C THR A 275 8.41 6.67 13.78
N ASN A 276 9.15 6.83 14.87
CA ASN A 276 9.88 8.06 15.19
C ASN A 276 11.38 7.81 15.09
N THR A 277 11.87 7.25 13.98
CA THR A 277 13.33 7.16 13.80
C THR A 277 13.89 8.58 13.74
N PRO A 278 14.92 8.92 14.56
CA PRO A 278 15.23 10.31 14.92
C PRO A 278 15.85 11.12 13.76
N THR A 279 16.07 10.49 12.61
CA THR A 279 16.69 11.09 11.43
C THR A 279 15.73 11.39 10.27
N ASP A 280 14.50 10.86 10.26
CA ASP A 280 13.73 10.83 9.01
C ASP A 280 12.20 10.88 9.14
N GLY A 281 11.63 10.67 10.35
CA GLY A 281 10.18 10.61 10.49
C GLY A 281 9.54 9.63 9.51
N GLN A 282 10.13 8.46 9.28
CA GLN A 282 9.65 7.53 8.26
C GLN A 282 8.29 6.89 8.58
N SER A 283 7.53 6.67 7.51
CA SER A 283 6.31 5.86 7.51
C SER A 283 6.42 4.78 6.44
N ASP A 284 6.03 3.56 6.81
CA ASP A 284 5.89 2.46 5.87
C ASP A 284 4.44 2.37 5.43
N TYR A 285 4.20 2.36 4.12
CA TYR A 285 2.89 2.10 3.53
C TYR A 285 2.90 0.75 2.82
N TYR A 286 1.95 -0.10 3.17
CA TYR A 286 1.86 -1.47 2.67
C TYR A 286 0.82 -1.55 1.57
N PHE A 287 1.20 -2.00 0.39
CA PHE A 287 0.31 -2.17 -0.76
C PHE A 287 0.15 -3.64 -1.12
N ARG A 288 -1.05 -3.98 -1.58
CA ARG A 288 -1.38 -5.28 -2.15
C ARG A 288 -1.68 -5.11 -3.63
N VAL A 289 -1.02 -5.90 -4.45
CA VAL A 289 -1.22 -5.93 -5.90
C VAL A 289 -1.70 -7.31 -6.28
N ARG A 290 -2.89 -7.38 -6.89
CA ARG A 290 -3.40 -8.65 -7.40
C ARG A 290 -2.66 -8.98 -8.70
N THR A 291 -1.88 -10.07 -8.69
CA THR A 291 -1.09 -10.50 -9.86
C THR A 291 -1.80 -11.59 -10.67
N SER A 292 -2.78 -12.27 -10.07
CA SER A 292 -3.72 -13.17 -10.75
C SER A 292 -5.03 -13.28 -9.97
N ALA A 293 -6.02 -14.04 -10.45
CA ALA A 293 -7.28 -14.26 -9.75
C ALA A 293 -7.11 -14.74 -8.29
N LYS A 294 -6.03 -15.48 -8.00
CA LYS A 294 -5.74 -16.07 -6.68
C LYS A 294 -4.47 -15.56 -6.00
N ALA A 295 -3.59 -14.86 -6.72
CA ALA A 295 -2.30 -14.43 -6.19
C ALA A 295 -2.28 -12.93 -5.91
N VAL A 296 -1.72 -12.57 -4.75
CA VAL A 296 -1.48 -11.21 -4.31
C VAL A 296 0.01 -11.07 -3.99
N THR A 297 0.61 -9.99 -4.46
CA THR A 297 1.98 -9.60 -4.12
C THR A 297 1.94 -8.37 -3.23
N ASN A 298 2.77 -8.37 -2.20
CA ASN A 298 2.84 -7.29 -1.22
C ASN A 298 4.03 -6.39 -1.53
N PHE A 299 3.83 -5.09 -1.31
CA PHE A 299 4.86 -4.08 -1.46
C PHE A 299 4.88 -3.19 -0.22
N THR A 300 6.06 -2.73 0.15
CA THR A 300 6.25 -1.67 1.14
C THR A 300 6.81 -0.44 0.44
N VAL A 301 6.20 0.70 0.70
CA VAL A 301 6.64 2.02 0.21
C VAL A 301 7.10 2.80 1.43
N VAL A 302 8.38 3.15 1.47
CA VAL A 302 8.97 3.93 2.56
C VAL A 302 8.84 5.41 2.22
N TYR A 303 8.22 6.17 3.11
CA TYR A 303 7.96 7.59 2.93
C TYR A 303 8.62 8.40 4.04
N ASP A 304 9.41 9.39 3.65
CA ASP A 304 9.98 10.40 4.54
C ASP A 304 9.00 11.56 4.67
N ARG A 305 8.44 11.76 5.87
CA ARG A 305 7.45 12.81 6.16
C ARG A 305 8.08 14.19 6.33
N LEU A 306 9.37 14.26 6.64
CA LEU A 306 10.09 15.52 6.78
C LEU A 306 10.40 16.11 5.41
N GLN A 307 10.86 15.28 4.48
CA GLN A 307 11.13 15.64 3.08
C GLN A 307 9.90 15.56 2.18
N GLN A 308 8.80 14.97 2.67
CA GLN A 308 7.58 14.71 1.93
C GLN A 308 7.82 13.91 0.64
N LYS A 309 8.69 12.88 0.70
CA LYS A 309 9.16 12.14 -0.46
C LYS A 309 9.12 10.63 -0.25
N ILE A 310 8.78 9.90 -1.30
CA ILE A 310 8.95 8.45 -1.33
C ILE A 310 10.44 8.12 -1.46
N ILE A 311 10.96 7.41 -0.46
CA ILE A 311 12.37 7.02 -0.41
C ILE A 311 12.57 5.79 -1.28
N SER A 312 11.83 4.72 -1.01
CA SER A 312 12.03 3.43 -1.67
C SER A 312 10.73 2.63 -1.80
N ILE A 313 10.78 1.62 -2.68
CA ILE A 313 9.72 0.64 -2.88
C ILE A 313 10.36 -0.74 -2.77
N HIS A 314 9.79 -1.62 -1.97
CA HIS A 314 10.27 -2.98 -1.76
C HIS A 314 9.15 -3.98 -1.99
N LYS A 315 9.44 -5.06 -2.71
CA LYS A 315 8.57 -6.23 -2.77
C LYS A 315 8.83 -7.09 -1.52
N GLN A 316 7.77 -7.51 -0.83
CA GLN A 316 7.84 -8.40 0.33
C GLN A 316 7.77 -9.88 -0.08
#